data_AF-A0A7S7SMC5-F1
#
_entry.id   AF-A0A7S7SMC5-F1
#
_cell.length_a   1.000
_cell.length_b   1.000
_cell.length_c   1.000
_cell.angle_alpha   90.00
_cell.angle_beta   90.00
_cell.angle_gamma   90.00
#
_symmetry.space_group_name_H-M   'P 1'
#
loop_
_entity.id
_entity.type
_entity.pdbx_description
1 polymer ?
#
loop_
_entity_poly.entity_id
_entity_poly.type
_entity_poly.pdbx_seq_one_letter_code
_entity_poly.pdbx_strand_id
1 'polypeptide(L)'
;MSVFTILNCGTNFDRSKRGELVADFGAMLNGVEYRDFLITDGVGSKGTTANPMPGTFDPFTKDKTAKGKSPSWSKTPMQTLSDVSKGQGTFSPTGHGALQALTSSTGKTNAAITGHGWDDNIRHAIAVLGDVFPNLQGTINMIGWSRGAVTCLRMANWIKEFLGPGFDINIFAVDPVAGLDAGARLQDTYYVPDNVKNYVGILALDDMRGDFKPQDLSRLVIQNCMITNLAMLPFPGVHNTPVLMKSSKLPEVTRVVRHLAYRFLTVCGSQFKIHEPVFSQIDCCRNYAAMMLKRSEYAKLGKGFKNSLMGGLMDRSVKANVQGYVAADSKFFVNEHHRECFQMAYPEIYNYFFTNTVPNPLGKATTSFLATDRWAQKLQQLYQTDPDSFELLSSVYLVERKGGMGSPAVWTVCGPGVGAVAVPTPPNVTAVVRMLC
;
A
#
# COMPACT_ATOMS: atom_id res chain seq x y z
N MET A 1 -15.07 -12.94 -16.37
CA MET A 1 -15.38 -11.51 -16.18
C MET A 1 -14.25 -10.72 -16.81
N SER A 2 -14.54 -9.59 -17.46
CA SER A 2 -13.53 -8.67 -17.98
C SER A 2 -12.82 -7.96 -16.82
N VAL A 3 -11.50 -7.83 -16.91
CA VAL A 3 -10.64 -7.16 -15.91
C VAL A 3 -10.03 -5.92 -16.55
N PHE A 4 -10.07 -4.80 -15.86
CA PHE A 4 -9.41 -3.56 -16.27
C PHE A 4 -8.52 -3.04 -15.15
N THR A 5 -7.30 -2.61 -15.49
CA THR A 5 -6.32 -2.16 -14.49
C THR A 5 -6.08 -0.66 -14.57
N ILE A 6 -6.17 0.07 -13.46
CA ILE A 6 -5.91 1.51 -13.37
C ILE A 6 -4.68 1.76 -12.51
N LEU A 7 -3.73 2.55 -13.02
CA LEU A 7 -2.49 2.93 -12.35
C LEU A 7 -2.47 4.44 -12.11
N ASN A 8 -2.29 4.86 -10.86
CA ASN A 8 -2.33 6.27 -10.46
C ASN A 8 -0.97 6.70 -9.91
N CYS A 9 -0.21 7.46 -10.71
CA CYS A 9 1.10 7.96 -10.31
C CYS A 9 1.02 8.94 -9.13
N GLY A 10 2.10 8.99 -8.33
CA GLY A 10 2.20 9.91 -7.19
C GLY A 10 2.43 11.36 -7.59
N THR A 11 2.28 12.26 -6.63
CA THR A 11 2.54 13.71 -6.77
C THR A 11 3.79 14.05 -7.56
N ASN A 12 3.68 14.83 -8.64
CA ASN A 12 4.79 15.21 -9.51
C ASN A 12 5.49 14.03 -10.21
N PHE A 13 4.89 12.83 -10.23
CA PHE A 13 5.35 11.69 -11.03
C PHE A 13 4.44 11.46 -12.22
N ASP A 14 4.99 10.84 -13.26
CA ASP A 14 4.30 10.52 -14.50
C ASP A 14 4.85 9.21 -15.04
N ARG A 15 4.13 8.63 -16.01
CA ARG A 15 4.44 7.34 -16.62
C ARG A 15 5.83 7.24 -17.25
N SER A 16 6.51 8.36 -17.54
CA SER A 16 7.85 8.37 -18.14
C SER A 16 8.97 8.20 -17.11
N LYS A 17 8.69 8.41 -15.81
CA LYS A 17 9.67 8.32 -14.73
C LYS A 17 9.89 6.87 -14.27
N ARG A 18 10.62 6.11 -15.08
CA ARG A 18 11.03 4.71 -14.79
C ARG A 18 11.81 4.57 -13.48
N GLY A 19 11.78 3.37 -12.90
CA GLY A 19 12.38 3.09 -11.59
C GLY A 19 11.48 3.47 -10.40
N GLU A 20 10.22 3.80 -10.70
CA GLU A 20 9.12 4.01 -9.75
C GLU A 20 8.05 2.94 -10.00
N LEU A 21 7.51 2.36 -8.92
CA LEU A 21 6.57 1.23 -8.94
C LEU A 21 5.43 1.37 -9.96
N VAL A 22 4.66 2.45 -9.88
CA VAL A 22 3.43 2.63 -10.68
C VAL A 22 3.76 2.81 -12.16
N ALA A 23 4.71 3.69 -12.47
CA ALA A 23 5.19 3.89 -13.84
C ALA A 23 5.78 2.59 -14.40
N ASP A 24 6.57 1.87 -13.60
CA ASP A 24 7.17 0.61 -14.00
C ASP A 24 6.13 -0.41 -14.42
N PHE A 25 5.15 -0.65 -13.54
CA PHE A 25 4.06 -1.59 -13.77
C PHE A 25 3.22 -1.19 -14.99
N GLY A 26 2.96 0.10 -15.20
CA GLY A 26 2.23 0.58 -16.37
C GLY A 26 2.86 0.16 -17.70
N ALA A 27 4.20 0.11 -17.79
CA ALA A 27 4.86 -0.39 -19.01
C ALA A 27 5.00 -1.91 -19.05
N MET A 28 4.86 -2.60 -17.91
CA MET A 28 4.95 -4.05 -17.80
C MET A 28 3.61 -4.75 -18.00
N LEU A 29 2.48 -4.03 -17.94
CA LEU A 29 1.15 -4.59 -18.20
C LEU A 29 1.03 -5.10 -19.64
N ASN A 30 0.29 -6.21 -19.76
CA ASN A 30 -0.14 -6.75 -21.04
C ASN A 30 -1.37 -5.99 -21.55
N GLY A 31 -1.53 -5.94 -22.86
CA GLY A 31 -2.65 -5.25 -23.51
C GLY A 31 -2.35 -3.82 -23.94
N VAL A 32 -3.42 -3.05 -24.17
CA VAL A 32 -3.41 -1.71 -24.76
C VAL A 32 -4.09 -0.74 -23.79
N GLU A 33 -3.44 0.40 -23.55
CA GLU A 33 -4.02 1.48 -22.74
C GLU A 33 -5.35 1.95 -23.37
N TYR A 34 -6.35 2.29 -22.55
CA TYR A 34 -7.74 2.61 -22.93
C TYR A 34 -8.60 1.42 -23.38
N ARG A 35 -8.05 0.20 -23.35
CA ARG A 35 -8.81 -1.03 -23.61
C ARG A 35 -8.66 -2.04 -22.49
N ASP A 36 -7.42 -2.28 -22.06
CA ASP A 36 -7.08 -3.29 -21.06
C ASP A 36 -6.61 -2.66 -19.74
N PHE A 37 -6.02 -1.47 -19.81
CA PHE A 37 -5.57 -0.70 -18.65
C PHE A 37 -5.61 0.81 -18.89
N LEU A 38 -5.45 1.60 -17.82
CA LEU A 38 -5.29 3.05 -17.86
C LEU A 38 -4.20 3.46 -16.88
N ILE A 39 -3.23 4.26 -17.32
CA ILE A 39 -2.30 4.94 -16.39
C ILE A 39 -2.61 6.43 -16.39
N THR A 40 -2.74 7.00 -15.20
CA THR A 40 -2.91 8.44 -15.01
C THR A 40 -1.65 9.01 -14.38
N ASP A 41 -1.19 10.15 -14.91
CA ASP A 41 -0.06 10.83 -14.33
C ASP A 41 -0.47 11.51 -13.01
N GLY A 42 0.50 11.74 -12.14
CA GLY A 42 0.24 12.29 -10.82
C GLY A 42 0.03 13.79 -10.86
N VAL A 43 -0.78 14.28 -9.94
CA VAL A 43 -1.07 15.72 -9.81
C VAL A 43 0.23 16.53 -9.68
N GLY A 44 0.35 17.58 -10.50
CA GLY A 44 1.51 18.46 -10.56
C GLY A 44 2.66 17.98 -11.44
N SER A 45 2.52 16.84 -12.14
CA SER A 45 3.50 16.39 -13.11
C SER A 45 3.63 17.35 -14.30
N LYS A 46 4.81 17.35 -14.93
CA LYS A 46 5.07 18.08 -16.17
C LYS A 46 5.24 17.01 -17.25
N GLY A 47 4.14 16.62 -17.89
CA GLY A 47 4.17 15.59 -18.92
C GLY A 47 5.02 15.98 -20.14
N THR A 48 5.27 15.01 -21.01
CA THR A 48 5.75 15.26 -22.37
C THR A 48 4.55 15.57 -23.28
N THR A 49 4.76 16.25 -24.41
CA THR A 49 3.70 16.65 -25.36
C THR A 49 2.87 15.50 -25.93
N ALA A 50 3.29 14.24 -25.73
CA ALA A 50 2.62 13.04 -26.24
C ALA A 50 1.56 12.44 -25.29
N ASN A 51 1.57 12.82 -23.99
CA ASN A 51 0.70 12.20 -22.98
C ASN A 51 -0.18 13.25 -22.28
N PRO A 52 -1.50 13.00 -22.16
CA PRO A 52 -2.43 13.95 -21.56
C PRO A 52 -2.11 14.18 -20.07
N MET A 53 -1.89 15.43 -19.67
CA MET A 53 -1.61 15.77 -18.27
C MET A 53 -2.92 15.93 -17.46
N PRO A 54 -2.92 15.60 -16.16
CA PRO A 54 -3.98 15.98 -15.25
C PRO A 54 -4.15 17.51 -15.26
N GLY A 55 -5.36 18.02 -15.46
CA GLY A 55 -5.60 19.46 -15.60
C GLY A 55 -5.57 19.99 -17.04
N THR A 56 -5.05 19.25 -18.02
CA THR A 56 -4.88 19.74 -19.40
C THR A 56 -5.53 18.87 -20.47
N PHE A 57 -6.28 17.86 -20.06
CA PHE A 57 -6.95 16.91 -20.95
C PHE A 57 -8.47 16.96 -20.73
N ASP A 58 -9.23 16.78 -21.82
CA ASP A 58 -10.67 16.59 -21.74
C ASP A 58 -11.00 15.09 -21.81
N PRO A 59 -11.54 14.52 -20.71
CA PRO A 59 -11.81 13.10 -20.62
C PRO A 59 -12.89 12.61 -21.60
N PHE A 60 -13.69 13.51 -22.16
CA PHE A 60 -14.82 13.16 -23.03
C PHE A 60 -14.47 13.24 -24.52
N THR A 61 -13.56 14.14 -24.92
CA THR A 61 -13.15 14.26 -26.33
C THR A 61 -12.03 13.30 -26.70
N LYS A 62 -11.34 12.71 -25.71
CA LYS A 62 -10.11 11.91 -25.89
C LYS A 62 -8.99 12.67 -26.63
N ASP A 63 -9.17 13.99 -26.83
CA ASP A 63 -8.20 14.87 -27.45
C ASP A 63 -7.12 15.20 -26.41
N LYS A 64 -5.92 14.70 -26.66
CA LYS A 64 -4.75 14.89 -25.80
C LYS A 64 -4.21 16.32 -25.82
N THR A 65 -4.77 17.21 -26.65
CA THR A 65 -4.41 18.63 -26.70
C THR A 65 -5.16 19.45 -25.65
N ALA A 66 -4.58 20.60 -25.30
CA ALA A 66 -4.90 21.37 -24.10
C ALA A 66 -6.41 21.60 -23.85
N LYS A 67 -6.85 21.28 -22.62
CA LYS A 67 -8.16 21.59 -22.01
C LYS A 67 -8.67 22.99 -22.28
N GLY A 68 -7.79 23.96 -22.59
CA GLY A 68 -8.16 25.30 -23.05
C GLY A 68 -9.06 25.31 -24.29
N LYS A 69 -8.95 24.33 -25.19
CA LYS A 69 -9.76 24.22 -26.41
C LYS A 69 -11.04 23.40 -26.25
N SER A 70 -11.21 22.74 -25.11
CA SER A 70 -12.35 21.89 -24.83
C SER A 70 -13.64 22.70 -24.61
N PRO A 71 -14.83 22.10 -24.82
CA PRO A 71 -16.10 22.74 -24.51
C PRO A 71 -16.18 23.25 -23.05
N SER A 72 -16.95 24.30 -22.80
CA SER A 72 -17.09 24.89 -21.45
C SER A 72 -17.62 23.90 -20.42
N TRP A 73 -18.49 22.96 -20.83
CA TRP A 73 -19.07 21.94 -19.97
C TRP A 73 -18.03 20.96 -19.42
N SER A 74 -17.00 20.58 -20.21
CA SER A 74 -15.94 19.66 -19.76
C SER A 74 -14.86 20.33 -18.89
N LYS A 75 -14.92 21.67 -18.74
CA LYS A 75 -14.01 22.47 -17.92
C LYS A 75 -14.52 22.71 -16.49
N THR A 76 -15.77 22.38 -16.19
CA THR A 76 -16.41 22.68 -14.88
C THR A 76 -15.89 21.75 -13.76
N PRO A 77 -15.81 22.19 -12.49
CA PRO A 77 -15.54 21.32 -11.32
C PRO A 77 -16.61 20.22 -11.17
N MET A 78 -16.32 19.14 -10.42
CA MET A 78 -17.12 17.90 -10.37
C MET A 78 -18.57 18.04 -9.87
N GLN A 79 -19.02 19.26 -9.57
CA GLN A 79 -20.40 19.60 -9.22
C GLN A 79 -21.43 19.40 -10.36
N THR A 80 -21.00 19.21 -11.61
CA THR A 80 -21.85 19.39 -12.81
C THR A 80 -22.04 18.14 -13.68
N LEU A 81 -21.64 16.93 -13.26
CA LEU A 81 -21.91 15.72 -14.07
C LEU A 81 -23.42 15.41 -14.20
N SER A 82 -24.28 16.08 -13.41
CA SER A 82 -25.73 16.16 -13.64
C SER A 82 -26.11 16.82 -14.97
N ASP A 83 -25.24 17.66 -15.56
CA ASP A 83 -25.54 18.44 -16.76
C ASP A 83 -25.36 17.63 -18.06
N VAL A 84 -24.67 16.49 -18.01
CA VAL A 84 -24.28 15.75 -19.22
C VAL A 84 -25.33 14.71 -19.66
N SER A 85 -26.26 14.29 -18.78
CA SER A 85 -27.25 13.28 -19.18
C SER A 85 -28.69 13.74 -19.32
N LYS A 86 -29.17 14.72 -18.54
CA LYS A 86 -30.59 15.13 -18.59
C LYS A 86 -30.75 16.58 -18.15
N GLY A 87 -31.11 17.45 -19.10
CA GLY A 87 -31.56 18.79 -18.75
C GLY A 87 -32.66 18.72 -17.69
N GLN A 88 -32.42 19.43 -16.58
CA GLN A 88 -33.27 19.60 -15.39
C GLN A 88 -33.07 18.59 -14.25
N GLY A 89 -32.52 19.11 -13.14
CA GLY A 89 -32.53 18.49 -11.82
C GLY A 89 -31.30 18.85 -11.01
N THR A 90 -31.42 19.85 -10.14
CA THR A 90 -30.40 20.24 -9.16
C THR A 90 -29.99 19.05 -8.30
N PHE A 91 -28.72 18.64 -8.39
CA PHE A 91 -28.08 17.69 -7.47
C PHE A 91 -27.24 18.47 -6.46
N SER A 92 -27.47 18.22 -5.17
CA SER A 92 -26.58 18.63 -4.08
C SER A 92 -25.96 17.36 -3.51
N PRO A 93 -24.68 17.07 -3.77
CA PRO A 93 -24.03 15.95 -3.11
C PRO A 93 -23.81 16.33 -1.66
N THR A 94 -24.69 15.86 -0.77
CA THR A 94 -24.31 15.69 0.63
C THR A 94 -23.21 14.63 0.68
N GLY A 95 -21.94 15.06 0.71
CA GLY A 95 -20.79 14.19 1.02
C GLY A 95 -19.54 14.38 0.16
N HIS A 96 -19.68 14.70 -1.14
CA HIS A 96 -18.55 14.92 -2.04
C HIS A 96 -18.25 16.41 -2.14
N GLY A 97 -17.63 16.96 -1.09
CA GLY A 97 -17.36 18.38 -0.92
C GLY A 97 -16.79 19.02 -2.18
N ALA A 98 -17.48 20.03 -2.70
CA ALA A 98 -16.97 20.84 -3.79
C ALA A 98 -15.69 21.57 -3.34
N LEU A 99 -14.60 21.34 -4.08
CA LEU A 99 -13.28 21.97 -3.86
C LEU A 99 -13.27 23.50 -4.09
N GLN A 100 -14.44 24.12 -4.31
CA GLN A 100 -14.58 25.54 -4.64
C GLN A 100 -14.54 26.44 -3.40
N ALA A 101 -14.71 25.90 -2.19
CA ALA A 101 -14.70 26.68 -0.95
C ALA A 101 -13.30 26.86 -0.32
N LEU A 102 -12.24 26.30 -0.92
CA LEU A 102 -10.83 26.45 -0.47
C LEU A 102 -10.01 27.38 -1.38
N THR A 103 -10.63 28.01 -2.38
CA THR A 103 -9.93 28.72 -3.46
C THR A 103 -10.06 30.24 -3.33
N SER A 104 -9.16 30.86 -2.58
CA SER A 104 -8.83 32.29 -2.73
C SER A 104 -7.32 32.50 -2.64
N SER A 105 -6.58 32.10 -3.67
CA SER A 105 -5.34 32.78 -4.11
C SER A 105 -4.65 32.02 -5.25
N THR A 106 -4.35 32.77 -6.31
CA THR A 106 -3.71 32.34 -7.55
C THR A 106 -2.18 32.20 -7.38
N GLY A 107 -1.64 30.99 -7.52
CA GLY A 107 -0.19 30.74 -7.51
C GLY A 107 0.21 29.33 -7.96
N LYS A 108 1.33 29.20 -8.70
CA LYS A 108 1.82 27.95 -9.33
C LYS A 108 2.26 26.86 -8.36
N THR A 109 2.51 27.21 -7.09
CA THR A 109 2.76 26.28 -5.97
C THR A 109 1.49 25.61 -5.45
N ASN A 110 0.30 26.11 -5.84
CA ASN A 110 -0.98 25.64 -5.31
C ASN A 110 -1.53 24.40 -6.01
N ALA A 111 -1.26 24.11 -7.29
CA ALA A 111 -1.84 22.92 -7.94
C ALA A 111 -1.42 21.58 -7.28
N ALA A 112 -0.20 21.52 -6.74
CA ALA A 112 0.28 20.39 -5.96
C ALA A 112 -0.28 20.34 -4.52
N ILE A 113 -1.01 21.36 -4.08
CA ILE A 113 -1.54 21.55 -2.72
C ILE A 113 -3.09 21.61 -2.72
N THR A 114 -3.73 22.02 -3.83
CA THR A 114 -5.16 22.36 -3.90
C THR A 114 -6.03 21.36 -4.64
N GLY A 115 -5.49 20.20 -5.08
CA GLY A 115 -6.29 19.15 -5.73
C GLY A 115 -6.65 19.36 -7.21
N HIS A 116 -6.13 20.43 -7.86
CA HIS A 116 -6.26 20.61 -9.30
C HIS A 116 -5.64 19.44 -10.08
N GLY A 117 -6.48 18.63 -10.74
CA GLY A 117 -6.07 17.50 -11.57
C GLY A 117 -6.49 16.12 -11.04
N TRP A 118 -6.88 15.99 -9.76
CA TRP A 118 -7.43 14.72 -9.26
C TRP A 118 -8.77 14.39 -9.92
N ASP A 119 -9.68 15.36 -9.96
CA ASP A 119 -11.01 15.20 -10.53
C ASP A 119 -10.94 14.89 -12.03
N ASP A 120 -9.91 15.37 -12.72
CA ASP A 120 -9.69 15.06 -14.12
C ASP A 120 -9.25 13.61 -14.32
N ASN A 121 -8.37 13.08 -13.46
CA ASN A 121 -8.02 11.65 -13.48
C ASN A 121 -9.26 10.78 -13.21
N ILE A 122 -10.11 11.18 -12.25
CA ILE A 122 -11.34 10.47 -11.90
C ILE A 122 -12.31 10.44 -13.09
N ARG A 123 -12.60 11.60 -13.70
CA ARG A 123 -13.47 11.67 -14.89
C ARG A 123 -12.91 10.86 -16.05
N HIS A 124 -11.60 10.92 -16.25
CA HIS A 124 -10.95 10.15 -17.30
C HIS A 124 -11.15 8.65 -17.10
N ALA A 125 -10.95 8.14 -15.89
CA ALA A 125 -11.22 6.75 -15.57
C ALA A 125 -12.70 6.40 -15.81
N ILE A 126 -13.65 7.21 -15.34
CA ILE A 126 -15.09 6.95 -15.51
C ILE A 126 -15.47 6.90 -17.00
N ALA A 127 -15.01 7.85 -17.81
CA ALA A 127 -15.28 7.88 -19.24
C ALA A 127 -14.72 6.64 -19.94
N VAL A 128 -13.48 6.26 -19.65
CA VAL A 128 -12.84 5.06 -20.22
C VAL A 128 -13.57 3.79 -19.80
N LEU A 129 -13.98 3.67 -18.53
CA LEU A 129 -14.71 2.52 -18.04
C LEU A 129 -16.09 2.39 -18.69
N GLY A 130 -16.80 3.50 -18.89
CA GLY A 130 -18.08 3.52 -19.61
C GLY A 130 -17.97 3.01 -21.06
N ASP A 131 -16.86 3.29 -21.72
CA ASP A 131 -16.59 2.80 -23.07
C ASP A 131 -16.16 1.31 -23.10
N VAL A 132 -15.32 0.90 -22.15
CA VAL A 132 -14.76 -0.47 -22.10
C VAL A 132 -15.80 -1.48 -21.63
N PHE A 133 -16.71 -1.08 -20.74
CA PHE A 133 -17.71 -1.95 -20.14
C PHE A 133 -19.14 -1.51 -20.53
N PRO A 134 -19.65 -1.90 -21.71
CA PRO A 134 -20.98 -1.47 -22.16
C PRO A 134 -22.12 -1.91 -21.22
N ASN A 135 -21.93 -2.97 -20.44
CA ASN A 135 -22.88 -3.47 -19.45
C ASN A 135 -22.61 -2.97 -18.02
N LEU A 136 -21.63 -2.09 -17.84
CA LEU A 136 -21.22 -1.49 -16.56
C LEU A 136 -20.95 -2.52 -15.45
N GLN A 137 -20.35 -3.65 -15.82
CA GLN A 137 -20.04 -4.76 -14.91
C GLN A 137 -18.67 -5.34 -15.22
N GLY A 138 -17.89 -5.65 -14.19
CA GLY A 138 -16.56 -6.24 -14.34
C GLY A 138 -15.70 -6.12 -13.11
N THR A 139 -14.40 -6.38 -13.26
CA THR A 139 -13.42 -6.23 -12.19
C THR A 139 -12.48 -5.08 -12.51
N ILE A 140 -12.27 -4.19 -11.54
CA ILE A 140 -11.35 -3.05 -11.66
C ILE A 140 -10.26 -3.20 -10.61
N ASN A 141 -9.02 -3.36 -11.07
CA ASN A 141 -7.85 -3.39 -10.20
C ASN A 141 -7.17 -2.03 -10.23
N MET A 142 -6.90 -1.44 -9.07
CA MET A 142 -6.29 -0.14 -8.95
C MET A 142 -5.02 -0.20 -8.12
N ILE A 143 -3.96 0.44 -8.61
CA ILE A 143 -2.75 0.71 -7.83
C ILE A 143 -2.43 2.20 -7.86
N GLY A 144 -2.00 2.74 -6.74
CA GLY A 144 -1.51 4.11 -6.71
C GLY A 144 -0.53 4.36 -5.59
N TRP A 145 0.23 5.44 -5.71
CA TRP A 145 1.17 5.89 -4.69
C TRP A 145 0.88 7.33 -4.27
N SER A 146 1.06 7.68 -2.99
CA SER A 146 0.88 9.04 -2.48
C SER A 146 -0.54 9.53 -2.73
N ARG A 147 -0.70 10.72 -3.33
CA ARG A 147 -1.98 11.20 -3.81
C ARG A 147 -2.62 10.31 -4.88
N GLY A 148 -1.84 9.57 -5.67
CA GLY A 148 -2.37 8.59 -6.63
C GLY A 148 -3.10 7.43 -5.93
N ALA A 149 -2.62 7.00 -4.76
CA ALA A 149 -3.31 6.00 -3.95
C ALA A 149 -4.66 6.50 -3.42
N VAL A 150 -4.72 7.78 -3.03
CA VAL A 150 -5.99 8.42 -2.65
C VAL A 150 -6.90 8.61 -3.88
N THR A 151 -6.35 8.88 -5.06
CA THR A 151 -7.13 8.89 -6.31
C THR A 151 -7.85 7.57 -6.53
N CYS A 152 -7.22 6.42 -6.26
CA CYS A 152 -7.88 5.11 -6.37
C CYS A 152 -9.13 5.03 -5.47
N LEU A 153 -9.04 5.52 -4.23
CA LEU A 153 -10.15 5.51 -3.29
C LEU A 153 -11.29 6.45 -3.72
N ARG A 154 -10.92 7.64 -4.21
CA ARG A 154 -11.90 8.57 -4.79
C ARG A 154 -12.58 7.97 -6.01
N MET A 155 -11.81 7.39 -6.94
CA MET A 155 -12.34 6.69 -8.12
C MET A 155 -13.33 5.59 -7.72
N ALA A 156 -13.07 4.80 -6.68
CA ALA A 156 -13.99 3.75 -6.26
C ALA A 156 -15.37 4.28 -5.84
N ASN A 157 -15.40 5.39 -5.08
CA ASN A 157 -16.64 6.07 -4.70
C ASN A 157 -17.39 6.58 -5.92
N TRP A 158 -16.67 7.24 -6.82
CA TRP A 158 -17.25 7.83 -8.02
C TRP A 158 -17.71 6.78 -9.04
N ILE A 159 -17.00 5.67 -9.20
CA ILE A 159 -17.45 4.54 -10.03
C ILE A 159 -18.77 4.01 -9.50
N LYS A 160 -18.91 3.83 -8.18
CA LYS A 160 -20.18 3.40 -7.57
C LYS A 160 -21.31 4.38 -7.83
N GLU A 161 -21.04 5.68 -7.67
CA GLU A 161 -22.02 6.74 -7.83
C GLU A 161 -22.50 6.88 -9.30
N PHE A 162 -21.57 6.86 -10.26
CA PHE A 162 -21.87 7.18 -11.66
C PHE A 162 -22.11 5.96 -12.55
N LEU A 163 -21.44 4.84 -12.28
CA LEU A 163 -21.54 3.63 -13.09
C LEU A 163 -22.32 2.51 -12.38
N GLY A 164 -22.68 2.70 -11.11
CA GLY A 164 -23.44 1.75 -10.31
C GLY A 164 -22.58 0.68 -9.63
N PRO A 165 -23.22 -0.28 -8.93
CA PRO A 165 -22.54 -1.26 -8.09
C PRO A 165 -21.98 -2.48 -8.85
N GLY A 166 -22.07 -2.51 -10.18
CA GLY A 166 -21.73 -3.67 -11.00
C GLY A 166 -20.24 -4.04 -11.06
N PHE A 167 -19.37 -3.22 -10.46
CA PHE A 167 -17.92 -3.44 -10.47
C PHE A 167 -17.41 -3.97 -9.14
N ASP A 168 -16.62 -5.05 -9.22
CA ASP A 168 -15.78 -5.48 -8.10
C ASP A 168 -14.44 -4.74 -8.16
N ILE A 169 -14.13 -3.96 -7.12
CA ILE A 169 -12.95 -3.09 -7.08
C ILE A 169 -11.89 -3.65 -6.12
N ASN A 170 -10.64 -3.70 -6.57
CA ASN A 170 -9.48 -4.09 -5.76
C ASN A 170 -8.47 -2.94 -5.73
N ILE A 171 -8.03 -2.50 -4.56
CA ILE A 171 -7.13 -1.35 -4.39
C ILE A 171 -5.83 -1.75 -3.69
N PHE A 172 -4.70 -1.45 -4.32
CA PHE A 172 -3.37 -1.47 -3.73
C PHE A 172 -2.86 -0.03 -3.57
N ALA A 173 -2.91 0.50 -2.35
CA ALA A 173 -2.63 1.88 -2.03
C ALA A 173 -1.28 2.04 -1.34
N VAL A 174 -0.29 2.66 -1.99
CA VAL A 174 1.03 2.88 -1.41
C VAL A 174 1.14 4.27 -0.79
N ASP A 175 1.30 4.31 0.53
CA ASP A 175 1.38 5.50 1.38
C ASP A 175 0.33 6.58 1.02
N PRO A 176 -0.97 6.29 1.18
CA PRO A 176 -2.06 7.14 0.70
C PRO A 176 -2.15 8.47 1.46
N VAL A 177 -1.51 9.51 0.92
CA VAL A 177 -1.48 10.85 1.52
C VAL A 177 -2.30 11.79 0.64
N ALA A 178 -3.39 12.34 1.19
CA ALA A 178 -4.25 13.28 0.47
C ALA A 178 -3.63 14.69 0.32
N GLY A 179 -2.76 15.06 1.26
CA GLY A 179 -2.20 16.41 1.40
C GLY A 179 -3.12 17.34 2.19
N LEU A 180 -2.54 18.11 3.12
CA LEU A 180 -3.23 19.06 4.00
C LEU A 180 -4.56 18.50 4.59
N ASP A 181 -5.59 19.34 4.67
CA ASP A 181 -6.89 19.02 5.26
C ASP A 181 -7.81 18.23 4.33
N ALA A 182 -7.45 18.06 3.04
CA ALA A 182 -8.28 17.35 2.08
C ALA A 182 -8.62 15.94 2.58
N GLY A 183 -7.64 15.27 3.20
CA GLY A 183 -7.81 13.94 3.74
C GLY A 183 -8.75 13.82 4.94
N ALA A 184 -9.15 14.93 5.56
CA ALA A 184 -10.11 14.94 6.68
C ALA A 184 -11.46 15.56 6.27
N ARG A 185 -11.48 16.42 5.26
CA ARG A 185 -12.67 17.17 4.85
C ARG A 185 -13.42 16.56 3.66
N LEU A 186 -12.73 15.83 2.78
CA LEU A 186 -13.34 15.24 1.59
C LEU A 186 -13.65 13.76 1.83
N GLN A 187 -14.93 13.40 1.90
CA GLN A 187 -15.36 12.05 2.28
C GLN A 187 -14.80 10.95 1.37
N ASP A 188 -14.75 11.23 0.06
CA ASP A 188 -14.23 10.30 -0.95
C ASP A 188 -12.72 10.00 -0.82
N THR A 189 -12.00 10.72 0.06
CA THR A 189 -10.57 10.48 0.35
C THR A 189 -10.32 9.50 1.48
N TYR A 190 -11.35 9.10 2.25
CA TYR A 190 -11.22 8.19 3.38
C TYR A 190 -12.35 7.15 3.48
N TYR A 191 -13.43 7.30 2.70
CA TYR A 191 -14.54 6.37 2.69
C TYR A 191 -14.30 5.23 1.69
N VAL A 192 -14.32 3.98 2.16
CA VAL A 192 -14.18 2.78 1.34
C VAL A 192 -15.58 2.20 1.04
N PRO A 193 -16.07 2.30 -0.20
CA PRO A 193 -17.41 1.83 -0.57
C PRO A 193 -17.48 0.29 -0.67
N ASP A 194 -18.69 -0.27 -0.55
CA ASP A 194 -18.96 -1.73 -0.53
C ASP A 194 -18.69 -2.49 -1.86
N ASN A 195 -18.46 -1.76 -2.95
CA ASN A 195 -17.98 -2.31 -4.21
C ASN A 195 -16.46 -2.57 -4.18
N VAL A 196 -15.73 -2.10 -3.16
CA VAL A 196 -14.34 -2.49 -2.91
C VAL A 196 -14.31 -3.84 -2.19
N LYS A 197 -13.76 -4.86 -2.86
CA LYS A 197 -13.62 -6.23 -2.35
C LYS A 197 -12.32 -6.43 -1.59
N ASN A 198 -11.23 -5.87 -2.09
CA ASN A 198 -9.92 -5.98 -1.45
C ASN A 198 -9.25 -4.61 -1.38
N TYR A 199 -8.77 -4.23 -0.21
CA TYR A 199 -7.99 -3.01 0.03
C TYR A 199 -6.69 -3.36 0.76
N VAL A 200 -5.55 -3.15 0.11
CA VAL A 200 -4.22 -3.27 0.73
C VAL A 200 -3.58 -1.90 0.77
N GLY A 201 -3.34 -1.37 1.96
CA GLY A 201 -2.61 -0.12 2.16
C GLY A 201 -1.19 -0.38 2.67
N ILE A 202 -0.19 0.23 2.05
CA ILE A 202 1.20 0.23 2.51
C ILE A 202 1.46 1.56 3.23
N LEU A 203 2.02 1.54 4.44
CA LEU A 203 2.25 2.75 5.24
C LEU A 203 3.75 2.94 5.52
N ALA A 204 4.33 4.07 5.11
CA ALA A 204 5.71 4.39 5.46
C ALA A 204 5.80 4.89 6.91
N LEU A 205 6.70 4.34 7.73
CA LEU A 205 6.76 4.68 9.16
C LEU A 205 7.59 5.92 9.46
N ASP A 206 8.68 6.16 8.72
CA ASP A 206 9.73 7.11 9.10
C ASP A 206 9.66 8.45 8.36
N ASP A 207 8.54 8.74 7.67
CA ASP A 207 8.33 10.07 7.11
C ASP A 207 7.90 11.05 8.20
N MET A 208 8.63 12.18 8.31
CA MET A 208 8.46 13.14 9.41
C MET A 208 7.81 14.46 9.00
N ARG A 209 7.28 14.56 7.78
CA ARG A 209 6.65 15.81 7.30
C ARG A 209 5.24 15.94 7.88
N GLY A 210 4.99 17.02 8.63
CA GLY A 210 3.77 17.18 9.42
C GLY A 210 2.44 17.17 8.65
N ASP A 211 2.47 17.57 7.37
CA ASP A 211 1.35 17.58 6.44
C ASP A 211 1.18 16.27 5.65
N PHE A 212 2.12 15.32 5.77
CA PHE A 212 2.09 14.01 5.11
C PHE A 212 1.45 12.93 5.99
N LYS A 213 0.24 13.18 6.47
CA LYS A 213 -0.56 12.20 7.23
C LYS A 213 -1.24 11.22 6.27
N PRO A 214 -0.92 9.91 6.33
CA PRO A 214 -1.56 8.92 5.48
C PRO A 214 -3.02 8.66 5.89
N GLN A 215 -3.79 8.06 5.00
CA GLN A 215 -5.11 7.47 5.27
C GLN A 215 -4.90 6.06 5.82
N ASP A 216 -4.75 5.97 7.14
CA ASP A 216 -4.58 4.71 7.87
C ASP A 216 -5.92 4.21 8.47
N LEU A 217 -5.87 3.11 9.24
CA LEU A 217 -7.03 2.54 9.92
C LEU A 217 -7.78 3.53 10.84
N SER A 218 -7.11 4.54 11.39
CA SER A 218 -7.75 5.53 12.26
C SER A 218 -8.58 6.56 11.49
N ARG A 219 -8.39 6.65 10.17
CA ARG A 219 -9.05 7.64 9.30
C ARG A 219 -10.02 7.03 8.31
N LEU A 220 -9.76 5.79 7.88
CA LEU A 220 -10.65 5.12 6.94
C LEU A 220 -12.01 4.79 7.56
N VAL A 221 -13.05 4.98 6.78
CA VAL A 221 -14.41 4.54 7.09
C VAL A 221 -14.79 3.47 6.09
N ILE A 222 -14.98 2.24 6.56
CA ILE A 222 -15.33 1.10 5.70
C ILE A 222 -16.85 0.95 5.69
N GLN A 223 -17.47 1.11 4.53
CA GLN A 223 -18.92 1.03 4.41
C GLN A 223 -19.45 -0.34 4.86
N ASN A 224 -18.79 -1.43 4.47
CA ASN A 224 -19.18 -2.78 4.85
C ASN A 224 -17.96 -3.68 5.07
N CYS A 225 -17.54 -3.82 6.33
CA CYS A 225 -16.40 -4.63 6.74
C CYS A 225 -16.60 -6.15 6.59
N MET A 226 -17.84 -6.61 6.33
CA MET A 226 -18.14 -8.03 6.08
C MET A 226 -17.91 -8.41 4.61
N ILE A 227 -17.85 -7.43 3.71
CA ILE A 227 -17.64 -7.63 2.27
C ILE A 227 -16.22 -7.23 1.86
N THR A 228 -15.70 -6.15 2.46
CA THR A 228 -14.36 -5.64 2.14
C THR A 228 -13.30 -6.36 2.97
N ASN A 229 -12.41 -7.10 2.30
CA ASN A 229 -11.15 -7.54 2.89
C ASN A 229 -10.17 -6.37 2.91
N LEU A 230 -9.57 -6.11 4.07
CA LEU A 230 -8.70 -4.96 4.25
C LEU A 230 -7.46 -5.32 5.05
N ALA A 231 -6.29 -4.89 4.57
CA ALA A 231 -5.04 -4.94 5.33
C ALA A 231 -4.28 -3.63 5.20
N MET A 232 -3.71 -3.17 6.30
CA MET A 232 -2.81 -2.03 6.36
C MET A 232 -1.44 -2.52 6.85
N LEU A 233 -0.44 -2.43 5.99
CA LEU A 233 0.88 -3.01 6.20
C LEU A 233 1.90 -1.88 6.39
N PRO A 234 2.31 -1.57 7.62
CA PRO A 234 3.40 -0.64 7.86
C PRO A 234 4.74 -1.20 7.37
N PHE A 235 5.62 -0.32 6.88
CA PHE A 235 6.98 -0.62 6.46
C PHE A 235 7.95 0.48 6.94
N PRO A 236 9.17 0.13 7.35
CA PRO A 236 10.18 1.12 7.69
C PRO A 236 10.58 1.97 6.48
N GLY A 237 11.11 3.17 6.74
CA GLY A 237 11.52 4.13 5.71
C GLY A 237 10.51 5.25 5.48
N VAL A 238 10.83 6.14 4.53
CA VAL A 238 10.11 7.37 4.23
C VAL A 238 9.14 7.17 3.05
N HIS A 239 8.34 8.18 2.73
CA HIS A 239 7.26 8.13 1.73
C HIS A 239 7.63 7.52 0.36
N ASN A 240 8.89 7.66 -0.07
CA ASN A 240 9.35 7.15 -1.36
C ASN A 240 10.08 5.80 -1.28
N THR A 241 10.41 5.32 -0.08
CA THR A 241 11.10 4.06 0.15
C THR A 241 10.33 2.86 -0.44
N PRO A 242 8.99 2.77 -0.30
CA PRO A 242 8.22 1.67 -0.89
C PRO A 242 8.25 1.59 -2.42
N VAL A 243 8.48 2.69 -3.13
CA VAL A 243 8.22 2.76 -4.58
C VAL A 243 9.45 3.07 -5.44
N LEU A 244 10.49 3.71 -4.91
CA LEU A 244 11.65 4.13 -5.69
C LEU A 244 12.84 3.18 -5.48
N MET A 245 13.31 2.55 -6.56
CA MET A 245 14.52 1.73 -6.57
C MET A 245 15.80 2.59 -6.55
N LYS A 246 15.99 3.38 -5.49
CA LYS A 246 17.11 4.34 -5.37
C LYS A 246 18.27 3.85 -4.51
N SER A 247 18.00 3.03 -3.50
CA SER A 247 19.01 2.63 -2.52
C SER A 247 19.40 1.17 -2.75
N SER A 248 20.66 0.94 -3.12
CA SER A 248 21.23 -0.42 -3.11
C SER A 248 21.48 -0.95 -1.69
N LYS A 249 21.54 -0.06 -0.68
CA LYS A 249 21.82 -0.41 0.72
C LYS A 249 20.60 -0.88 1.51
N LEU A 250 19.44 -0.30 1.18
CA LEU A 250 18.16 -0.55 1.84
C LEU A 250 17.08 -0.94 0.81
N PRO A 251 17.29 -2.01 0.01
CA PRO A 251 16.39 -2.39 -1.08
C PRO A 251 15.17 -3.19 -0.61
N GLU A 252 15.16 -3.70 0.61
CA GLU A 252 14.23 -4.74 1.06
C GLU A 252 12.78 -4.25 0.99
N VAL A 253 12.51 -3.04 1.48
CA VAL A 253 11.15 -2.46 1.49
C VAL A 253 10.61 -2.34 0.07
N THR A 254 11.39 -1.79 -0.86
CA THR A 254 10.96 -1.65 -2.26
C THR A 254 10.74 -3.02 -2.90
N ARG A 255 11.63 -3.98 -2.66
CA ARG A 255 11.53 -5.35 -3.21
C ARG A 255 10.25 -6.04 -2.75
N VAL A 256 9.96 -6.02 -1.45
CA VAL A 256 8.76 -6.65 -0.90
C VAL A 256 7.51 -5.92 -1.38
N VAL A 257 7.47 -4.59 -1.37
CA VAL A 257 6.27 -3.84 -1.82
C VAL A 257 5.99 -4.09 -3.32
N ARG A 258 7.03 -4.17 -4.17
CA ARG A 258 6.86 -4.57 -5.58
C ARG A 258 6.29 -5.98 -5.71
N HIS A 259 6.84 -6.94 -4.96
CA HIS A 259 6.33 -8.31 -4.92
C HIS A 259 4.85 -8.35 -4.51
N LEU A 260 4.47 -7.68 -3.42
CA LEU A 260 3.09 -7.62 -2.93
C LEU A 260 2.14 -6.99 -3.95
N ALA A 261 2.54 -5.87 -4.56
CA ALA A 261 1.75 -5.20 -5.59
C ALA A 261 1.53 -6.10 -6.82
N TYR A 262 2.58 -6.76 -7.27
CA TYR A 262 2.51 -7.68 -8.41
C TYR A 262 1.62 -8.88 -8.11
N ARG A 263 1.77 -9.51 -6.93
CA ARG A 263 0.91 -10.61 -6.48
C ARG A 263 -0.55 -10.19 -6.38
N PHE A 264 -0.82 -9.05 -5.74
CA PHE A 264 -2.17 -8.51 -5.62
C PHE A 264 -2.83 -8.33 -6.99
N LEU A 265 -2.17 -7.64 -7.92
CA LEU A 265 -2.72 -7.37 -9.24
C LEU A 265 -2.93 -8.66 -10.04
N THR A 266 -1.97 -9.59 -10.02
CA THR A 266 -2.07 -10.85 -10.77
C THR A 266 -3.14 -11.79 -10.21
N VAL A 267 -3.24 -11.92 -8.88
CA VAL A 267 -4.31 -12.71 -8.24
C VAL A 267 -5.68 -12.09 -8.52
N CYS A 268 -5.77 -10.76 -8.61
CA CYS A 268 -7.00 -10.06 -9.00
C CYS A 268 -7.23 -10.05 -10.53
N GLY A 269 -6.41 -10.75 -11.32
CA GLY A 269 -6.62 -10.97 -12.76
C GLY A 269 -5.94 -9.99 -13.71
N SER A 270 -5.17 -9.02 -13.22
CA SER A 270 -4.34 -8.18 -14.10
C SER A 270 -3.24 -9.01 -14.76
N GLN A 271 -3.00 -8.77 -16.05
CA GLN A 271 -2.00 -9.52 -16.82
C GLN A 271 -0.77 -8.66 -17.11
N PHE A 272 0.41 -9.25 -16.95
CA PHE A 272 1.69 -8.61 -17.21
C PHE A 272 2.41 -9.32 -18.36
N LYS A 273 3.01 -8.53 -19.27
CA LYS A 273 3.91 -9.06 -20.32
C LYS A 273 5.35 -9.24 -19.83
N ILE A 274 5.74 -8.50 -18.79
CA ILE A 274 7.02 -8.65 -18.09
C ILE A 274 6.71 -8.99 -16.64
N HIS A 275 7.28 -10.09 -16.15
CA HIS A 275 6.98 -10.63 -14.83
C HIS A 275 7.93 -10.03 -13.77
N GLU A 276 7.40 -9.63 -12.62
CA GLU A 276 8.22 -9.34 -11.44
C GLU A 276 8.67 -10.65 -10.76
N PRO A 277 9.81 -10.64 -10.05
CA PRO A 277 10.17 -11.74 -9.16
C PRO A 277 9.08 -12.00 -8.11
N VAL A 278 8.65 -13.25 -8.01
CA VAL A 278 7.73 -13.72 -6.97
C VAL A 278 8.56 -14.37 -5.87
N PHE A 279 8.42 -13.87 -4.65
CA PHE A 279 9.12 -14.38 -3.48
C PHE A 279 8.39 -15.59 -2.91
N SER A 280 9.16 -16.59 -2.49
CA SER A 280 8.65 -17.63 -1.59
C SER A 280 8.40 -17.03 -0.20
N GLN A 281 7.70 -17.76 0.67
CA GLN A 281 7.48 -17.32 2.05
C GLN A 281 8.82 -17.14 2.79
N ILE A 282 9.84 -17.96 2.49
CA ILE A 282 11.19 -17.82 3.04
C ILE A 282 11.87 -16.55 2.52
N ASP A 283 11.76 -16.25 1.22
CA ASP A 283 12.34 -15.02 0.66
C ASP A 283 11.69 -13.76 1.25
N CYS A 284 10.38 -13.81 1.51
CA CYS A 284 9.68 -12.77 2.25
C CYS A 284 10.23 -12.62 3.68
N CYS A 285 10.37 -13.72 4.43
CA CYS A 285 10.92 -13.71 5.80
C CYS A 285 12.31 -13.07 5.84
N ARG A 286 13.24 -13.49 4.95
CA ARG A 286 14.58 -12.92 4.84
C ARG A 286 14.55 -11.40 4.64
N ASN A 287 13.75 -10.92 3.68
CA ASN A 287 13.66 -9.48 3.42
C ASN A 287 13.08 -8.73 4.63
N TYR A 288 12.03 -9.25 5.27
CA TYR A 288 11.47 -8.60 6.46
C TYR A 288 12.42 -8.62 7.66
N ALA A 289 13.15 -9.72 7.88
CA ALA A 289 14.14 -9.80 8.93
C ALA A 289 15.27 -8.80 8.72
N ALA A 290 15.79 -8.70 7.49
CA ALA A 290 16.76 -7.68 7.10
C ALA A 290 16.23 -6.25 7.31
N MET A 291 14.95 -5.97 7.05
CA MET A 291 14.34 -4.67 7.39
C MET A 291 14.39 -4.37 8.89
N MET A 292 14.11 -5.37 9.74
CA MET A 292 14.11 -5.21 11.19
C MET A 292 15.51 -5.03 11.76
N LEU A 293 16.49 -5.81 11.28
CA LEU A 293 17.90 -5.65 11.66
C LEU A 293 18.43 -4.26 11.25
N LYS A 294 17.99 -3.74 10.10
CA LYS A 294 18.36 -2.40 9.59
C LYS A 294 17.41 -1.28 10.01
N ARG A 295 16.50 -1.51 10.97
CA ARG A 295 15.44 -0.54 11.33
C ARG A 295 15.99 0.84 11.72
N SER A 296 17.14 0.87 12.39
CA SER A 296 17.81 2.12 12.77
C SER A 296 18.34 2.90 11.56
N GLU A 297 18.71 2.24 10.47
CA GLU A 297 19.16 2.86 9.22
C GLU A 297 17.99 3.46 8.44
N TYR A 298 16.87 2.73 8.35
CA TYR A 298 15.63 3.24 7.77
C TYR A 298 15.13 4.49 8.51
N ALA A 299 15.14 4.49 9.84
CA ALA A 299 14.73 5.64 10.64
C ALA A 299 15.58 6.90 10.41
N LYS A 300 16.85 6.75 10.00
CA LYS A 300 17.73 7.89 9.66
C LYS A 300 17.30 8.60 8.37
N LEU A 301 16.58 7.92 7.47
CA LEU A 301 16.09 8.53 6.23
C LEU A 301 15.11 9.69 6.48
N GLY A 302 14.35 9.64 7.57
CA GLY A 302 13.40 10.68 7.96
C GLY A 302 14.04 11.99 8.45
N LYS A 303 15.28 11.93 8.96
CA LYS A 303 15.93 13.02 9.70
C LYS A 303 16.65 14.08 8.82
N GLY A 304 16.21 14.25 7.58
CA GLY A 304 16.85 15.19 6.63
C GLY A 304 16.58 16.67 6.94
N PHE A 305 17.59 17.53 6.74
CA PHE A 305 17.50 19.00 6.91
C PHE A 305 16.33 19.63 6.12
N LYS A 306 16.02 19.11 4.92
CA LYS A 306 14.88 19.57 4.10
C LYS A 306 13.51 19.25 4.71
N ASN A 307 13.38 18.21 5.53
CA ASN A 307 12.10 17.82 6.16
C ASN A 307 11.74 18.75 7.32
N SER A 308 12.75 19.31 8.01
CA SER A 308 12.55 20.31 9.08
C SER A 308 11.97 21.63 8.54
N LEU A 309 12.32 22.00 7.30
CA LEU A 309 11.88 23.24 6.65
C LEU A 309 10.46 23.19 6.04
N MET A 310 9.90 22.01 5.78
CA MET A 310 8.58 21.82 5.13
C MET A 310 7.48 21.39 6.11
N GLY A 311 7.33 22.07 7.24
CA GLY A 311 6.19 21.87 8.17
C GLY A 311 6.52 21.23 9.52
N GLY A 312 7.80 21.21 9.91
CA GLY A 312 8.27 20.67 11.19
C GLY A 312 8.43 19.14 11.17
N LEU A 313 9.32 18.65 12.04
CA LEU A 313 9.54 17.21 12.23
C LEU A 313 8.48 16.66 13.19
N MET A 314 7.52 15.89 12.66
CA MET A 314 6.53 15.17 13.46
C MET A 314 6.55 13.69 13.09
N ASP A 315 6.71 12.81 14.09
CA ASP A 315 6.54 11.37 13.87
C ASP A 315 5.07 11.05 13.53
N ARG A 316 4.88 10.06 12.65
CA ARG A 316 3.54 9.56 12.28
C ARG A 316 2.90 8.78 13.44
N SER A 317 1.59 8.95 13.61
CA SER A 317 0.78 8.15 14.57
C SER A 317 0.93 6.65 14.36
N VAL A 318 1.01 6.20 13.10
CA VAL A 318 1.22 4.78 12.74
C VAL A 318 2.50 4.22 13.36
N LYS A 319 3.59 5.02 13.42
CA LYS A 319 4.87 4.60 13.98
C LYS A 319 4.81 4.39 15.49
N ALA A 320 4.03 5.19 16.20
CA ALA A 320 3.79 5.01 17.63
C ALA A 320 2.91 3.78 17.92
N ASN A 321 2.07 3.37 16.96
CA ASN A 321 1.04 2.34 17.14
C ASN A 321 1.21 1.11 16.25
N VAL A 322 2.45 0.77 15.85
CA VAL A 322 2.73 -0.36 14.92
C VAL A 322 2.12 -1.68 15.41
N GLN A 323 2.11 -1.92 16.73
CA GLN A 323 1.50 -3.13 17.31
C GLN A 323 0.01 -3.30 16.94
N GLY A 324 -0.72 -2.21 16.65
CA GLY A 324 -2.11 -2.28 16.20
C GLY A 324 -2.30 -2.80 14.77
N TYR A 325 -1.22 -3.01 14.01
CA TYR A 325 -1.24 -3.45 12.61
C TYR A 325 -0.70 -4.87 12.41
N VAL A 326 -0.32 -5.55 13.50
CA VAL A 326 0.18 -6.92 13.45
C VAL A 326 -0.30 -7.67 14.67
N ALA A 327 -0.83 -8.87 14.45
CA ALA A 327 -1.48 -9.64 15.50
C ALA A 327 -0.49 -10.38 16.43
N ALA A 328 0.81 -10.31 16.14
CA ALA A 328 1.91 -10.86 16.94
C ALA A 328 2.92 -9.76 17.32
N ASP A 329 4.01 -10.12 18.02
CA ASP A 329 4.98 -9.14 18.55
C ASP A 329 5.63 -8.29 17.44
N SER A 330 5.33 -6.99 17.44
CA SER A 330 5.88 -5.99 16.50
C SER A 330 7.38 -5.72 16.67
N LYS A 331 8.03 -6.30 17.70
CA LYS A 331 9.49 -6.35 17.82
C LYS A 331 10.12 -7.35 16.87
N PHE A 332 9.38 -8.38 16.46
CA PHE A 332 9.83 -9.39 15.50
C PHE A 332 9.16 -9.21 14.13
N PHE A 333 7.85 -8.98 14.11
CA PHE A 333 7.10 -8.85 12.86
C PHE A 333 6.98 -7.38 12.43
N VAL A 334 7.22 -7.11 11.14
CA VAL A 334 7.10 -5.76 10.56
C VAL A 334 5.62 -5.40 10.42
N ASN A 335 4.82 -6.36 9.95
CA ASN A 335 3.40 -6.25 9.70
C ASN A 335 2.78 -7.66 9.63
N GLU A 336 1.47 -7.72 9.36
CA GLU A 336 0.72 -8.97 9.31
C GLU A 336 1.16 -9.93 8.20
N HIS A 337 1.65 -9.41 7.06
CA HIS A 337 2.18 -10.26 5.99
C HIS A 337 3.49 -10.94 6.38
N HIS A 338 4.38 -10.25 7.11
CA HIS A 338 5.57 -10.90 7.69
C HIS A 338 5.16 -12.06 8.61
N ARG A 339 4.16 -11.84 9.48
CA ARG A 339 3.65 -12.87 10.40
C ARG A 339 3.15 -14.11 9.65
N GLU A 340 2.29 -13.93 8.64
CA GLU A 340 1.72 -15.04 7.85
C GLU A 340 2.81 -15.79 7.06
N CYS A 341 3.73 -15.09 6.39
CA CYS A 341 4.86 -15.74 5.71
C CYS A 341 5.71 -16.58 6.67
N PHE A 342 6.02 -16.04 7.85
CA PHE A 342 6.82 -16.78 8.83
C PHE A 342 6.08 -17.98 9.40
N GLN A 343 4.78 -17.86 9.66
CA GLN A 343 3.94 -18.98 10.09
C GLN A 343 3.90 -20.09 9.02
N MET A 344 3.79 -19.73 7.74
CA MET A 344 3.77 -20.71 6.65
C MET A 344 5.14 -21.35 6.40
N ALA A 345 6.22 -20.59 6.50
CA ALA A 345 7.59 -21.07 6.28
C ALA A 345 8.12 -21.90 7.45
N TYR A 346 7.81 -21.48 8.69
CA TYR A 346 8.38 -22.03 9.92
C TYR A 346 7.30 -22.32 10.99
N PRO A 347 6.27 -23.14 10.69
CA PRO A 347 5.09 -23.29 11.55
C PRO A 347 5.43 -23.78 12.97
N GLU A 348 6.41 -24.68 13.11
CA GLU A 348 6.82 -25.19 14.44
C GLU A 348 7.50 -24.11 15.29
N ILE A 349 8.40 -23.33 14.69
CA ILE A 349 9.07 -22.22 15.37
C ILE A 349 8.05 -21.13 15.69
N TYR A 350 7.15 -20.83 14.74
CA TYR A 350 6.09 -19.86 14.96
C TYR A 350 5.22 -20.24 16.16
N ASN A 351 4.78 -21.50 16.21
CA ASN A 351 3.95 -21.99 17.30
C ASN A 351 4.67 -21.96 18.66
N TYR A 352 5.98 -22.26 18.67
CA TYR A 352 6.76 -22.22 19.90
C TYR A 352 6.89 -20.80 20.47
N PHE A 353 7.18 -19.81 19.62
CA PHE A 353 7.47 -18.45 20.07
C PHE A 353 6.25 -17.53 20.16
N PHE A 354 5.17 -17.78 19.40
CA PHE A 354 4.13 -16.76 19.19
C PHE A 354 2.67 -17.21 19.41
N THR A 355 2.34 -18.50 19.62
CA THR A 355 0.92 -18.94 19.71
C THR A 355 0.43 -19.44 21.06
N ASN A 356 1.32 -19.61 22.06
CA ASN A 356 0.96 -20.05 23.42
C ASN A 356 0.05 -21.30 23.49
N THR A 357 0.62 -22.48 23.21
CA THR A 357 0.17 -23.77 23.81
C THR A 357 1.31 -24.62 24.35
N VAL A 358 2.56 -24.12 24.40
CA VAL A 358 3.58 -24.80 25.21
C VAL A 358 3.40 -24.22 26.62
N PRO A 359 2.97 -25.02 27.63
CA PRO A 359 3.04 -24.58 29.01
C PRO A 359 4.47 -24.14 29.22
N ASN A 360 4.67 -22.90 29.64
CA ASN A 360 5.95 -22.45 30.18
C ASN A 360 6.42 -23.53 31.17
N PRO A 361 7.41 -24.40 30.85
CA PRO A 361 7.72 -25.48 31.77
C PRO A 361 8.34 -24.89 33.03
N LEU A 362 9.02 -23.74 32.93
CA LEU A 362 9.77 -23.11 33.99
C LEU A 362 9.93 -21.62 33.68
N GLY A 363 9.14 -20.75 34.32
CA GLY A 363 9.29 -19.30 34.19
C GLY A 363 10.74 -18.85 34.31
N LYS A 364 11.19 -18.02 33.36
CA LYS A 364 12.56 -17.48 33.30
C LYS A 364 13.69 -18.52 33.36
N ALA A 365 13.46 -19.76 32.94
CA ALA A 365 14.54 -20.72 32.75
C ALA A 365 15.06 -20.67 31.31
N THR A 366 16.37 -20.57 31.17
CA THR A 366 17.08 -20.93 29.96
C THR A 366 16.87 -22.42 29.69
N THR A 367 16.25 -22.79 28.56
CA THR A 367 16.19 -24.17 28.12
C THR A 367 17.36 -24.44 27.19
N SER A 368 18.13 -25.50 27.49
CA SER A 368 19.24 -25.95 26.65
C SER A 368 18.85 -27.22 25.91
N PHE A 369 18.92 -27.17 24.58
CA PHE A 369 18.63 -28.31 23.71
C PHE A 369 19.94 -28.92 23.20
N LEU A 370 20.07 -30.24 23.29
CA LEU A 370 21.16 -30.97 22.63
C LEU A 370 20.92 -31.00 21.12
N ALA A 371 21.98 -31.19 20.32
CA ALA A 371 21.87 -31.21 18.86
C ALA A 371 20.88 -32.27 18.30
N THR A 372 20.64 -33.33 19.05
CA THR A 372 19.67 -34.39 18.69
C THR A 372 18.23 -34.02 19.00
N ASP A 373 18.00 -32.95 19.77
CA ASP A 373 16.66 -32.46 20.09
C ASP A 373 15.97 -31.91 18.84
N ARG A 374 14.67 -32.18 18.71
CA ARG A 374 13.84 -31.66 17.62
C ARG A 374 13.93 -30.14 17.49
N TRP A 375 13.93 -29.42 18.62
CA TRP A 375 14.00 -27.95 18.60
C TRP A 375 15.37 -27.44 18.16
N ALA A 376 16.44 -28.11 18.59
CA ALA A 376 17.78 -27.81 18.10
C ALA A 376 17.90 -28.00 16.58
N GLN A 377 17.30 -29.06 16.04
CA GLN A 377 17.29 -29.31 14.59
C GLN A 377 16.48 -28.25 13.84
N LYS A 378 15.33 -27.81 14.37
CA LYS A 378 14.50 -26.76 13.75
C LYS A 378 15.19 -25.39 13.78
N LEU A 379 15.84 -25.04 14.90
CA LEU A 379 16.65 -23.83 15.00
C LEU A 379 17.87 -23.88 14.07
N GLN A 380 18.52 -25.05 13.96
CA GLN A 380 19.61 -25.27 13.01
C GLN A 380 19.15 -25.14 11.56
N GLN A 381 17.94 -25.62 11.23
CA GLN A 381 17.33 -25.44 9.91
C GLN A 381 17.03 -23.96 9.63
N LEU A 382 16.46 -23.22 10.59
CA LEU A 382 16.24 -21.78 10.44
C LEU A 382 17.57 -21.05 10.21
N TYR A 383 18.59 -21.33 11.02
CA TYR A 383 19.92 -20.74 10.87
C TYR A 383 20.54 -21.00 9.49
N GLN A 384 20.36 -22.21 8.93
CA GLN A 384 20.91 -22.56 7.62
C GLN A 384 20.11 -21.99 6.45
N THR A 385 18.77 -21.93 6.58
CA THR A 385 17.88 -21.54 5.48
C THR A 385 17.53 -20.06 5.49
N ASP A 386 17.48 -19.41 6.64
CA ASP A 386 17.16 -18.00 6.82
C ASP A 386 17.94 -17.42 8.01
N PRO A 387 19.24 -17.17 7.82
CA PRO A 387 20.11 -16.65 8.87
C PRO A 387 19.66 -15.28 9.39
N ASP A 388 19.04 -14.44 8.56
CA ASP A 388 18.56 -13.12 8.96
C ASP A 388 17.39 -13.24 9.94
N SER A 389 16.40 -14.11 9.65
CA SER A 389 15.30 -14.37 10.59
C SER A 389 15.80 -15.02 11.88
N PHE A 390 16.82 -15.89 11.79
CA PHE A 390 17.46 -16.47 12.96
C PHE A 390 18.15 -15.38 13.82
N GLU A 391 18.93 -14.50 13.20
CA GLU A 391 19.61 -13.39 13.88
C GLU A 391 18.60 -12.46 14.56
N LEU A 392 17.52 -12.10 13.84
CA LEU A 392 16.44 -11.31 14.41
C LEU A 392 15.81 -12.03 15.62
N LEU A 393 15.49 -13.32 15.50
CA LEU A 393 14.88 -14.11 16.57
C LEU A 393 15.80 -14.14 17.80
N SER A 394 17.10 -14.29 17.56
CA SER A 394 18.14 -14.30 18.59
C SER A 394 18.23 -12.96 19.31
N SER A 395 18.11 -11.85 18.57
CA SER A 395 18.14 -10.50 19.14
C SER A 395 16.91 -10.16 19.98
N VAL A 396 15.75 -10.72 19.63
CA VAL A 396 14.46 -10.42 20.32
C VAL A 396 14.21 -11.37 21.49
N TYR A 397 14.55 -12.66 21.35
CA TYR A 397 14.21 -13.72 22.31
C TYR A 397 15.42 -14.47 22.89
N LEU A 398 16.65 -13.96 22.72
CA LEU A 398 17.89 -14.54 23.26
C LEU A 398 18.03 -16.04 22.94
N VAL A 399 18.18 -16.33 21.65
CA VAL A 399 18.54 -17.66 21.15
C VAL A 399 20.04 -17.70 20.94
N GLU A 400 20.75 -18.51 21.73
CA GLU A 400 22.20 -18.67 21.65
C GLU A 400 22.57 -20.06 21.14
N ARG A 401 23.52 -20.11 20.18
CA ARG A 401 24.18 -21.35 19.74
C ARG A 401 25.55 -21.45 20.41
N LYS A 402 25.75 -22.45 21.28
CA LYS A 402 27.06 -22.76 21.88
C LYS A 402 27.65 -24.01 21.22
N GLY A 403 28.83 -23.86 20.59
CA GLY A 403 29.55 -24.94 19.91
C GLY A 403 30.09 -24.53 18.53
N GLY A 404 31.31 -24.96 18.20
CA GLY A 404 31.97 -24.66 16.93
C GLY A 404 31.35 -25.35 15.71
N MET A 405 31.78 -24.98 14.50
CA MET A 405 31.46 -25.77 13.29
C MET A 405 32.05 -27.18 13.46
N GLY A 406 31.20 -28.20 13.63
CA GLY A 406 31.60 -29.61 13.73
C GLY A 406 31.38 -30.29 15.09
N SER A 407 30.92 -29.59 16.13
CA SER A 407 30.53 -30.19 17.42
C SER A 407 29.01 -30.14 17.63
N PRO A 408 28.43 -30.99 18.50
CA PRO A 408 27.01 -30.91 18.85
C PRO A 408 26.71 -29.51 19.42
N ALA A 409 25.96 -28.70 18.67
CA ALA A 409 25.55 -27.40 19.14
C ALA A 409 24.57 -27.56 20.30
N VAL A 410 24.84 -26.89 21.42
CA VAL A 410 23.87 -26.70 22.49
C VAL A 410 23.14 -25.39 22.22
N TRP A 411 21.82 -25.46 22.13
CA TRP A 411 20.98 -24.30 21.87
C TRP A 411 20.32 -23.83 23.14
N THR A 412 20.60 -22.60 23.53
CA THR A 412 19.99 -21.96 24.69
C THR A 412 18.88 -21.04 24.19
N VAL A 413 17.65 -21.26 24.68
CA VAL A 413 16.50 -20.40 24.38
C VAL A 413 15.96 -19.83 25.68
N CYS A 414 15.89 -18.51 25.78
CA CYS A 414 15.14 -17.85 26.84
C CYS A 414 13.70 -17.61 26.37
N GLY A 415 12.73 -18.23 27.06
CA GLY A 415 11.33 -18.12 26.67
C GLY A 415 10.81 -16.67 26.68
N PRO A 416 9.78 -16.35 25.86
CA PRO A 416 9.21 -15.02 25.82
C PRO A 416 8.63 -14.66 27.20
N GLY A 417 9.11 -13.57 27.80
CA GLY A 417 8.50 -13.03 29.01
C GLY A 417 7.13 -12.44 28.68
N VAL A 418 6.04 -13.15 28.97
CA VAL A 418 4.62 -12.71 29.09
C VAL A 418 4.04 -11.82 27.95
N GLY A 419 4.78 -11.52 26.87
CA GLY A 419 4.42 -10.47 25.91
C GLY A 419 4.17 -10.90 24.47
N ALA A 420 4.41 -12.16 24.10
CA ALA A 420 4.33 -12.64 22.71
C ALA A 420 3.02 -13.38 22.39
N VAL A 421 1.88 -12.90 22.91
CA VAL A 421 0.58 -13.55 22.65
C VAL A 421 0.08 -13.11 21.28
N ALA A 422 0.02 -14.03 20.31
CA ALA A 422 -0.73 -13.77 19.08
C ALA A 422 -2.22 -13.59 19.42
N VAL A 423 -2.77 -12.45 19.00
CA VAL A 423 -4.21 -12.21 19.01
C VAL A 423 -4.79 -12.78 17.71
N PRO A 424 -5.98 -13.39 17.69
CA PRO A 424 -6.60 -13.79 16.44
C PRO A 424 -6.78 -12.58 15.51
N THR A 425 -6.21 -12.66 14.32
CA THR A 425 -6.39 -11.65 13.28
C THR A 425 -7.83 -11.71 12.77
N PRO A 426 -8.49 -10.56 12.50
CA PRO A 426 -9.80 -10.55 11.86
C PRO A 426 -9.80 -11.34 10.54
N PRO A 427 -10.83 -12.17 10.26
CA PRO A 427 -10.86 -13.03 9.06
C PRO A 427 -10.67 -12.28 7.74
N ASN A 428 -11.20 -11.06 7.65
CA ASN A 428 -11.10 -10.20 6.47
C ASN A 428 -9.67 -9.68 6.23
N VAL A 429 -8.89 -9.48 7.28
CA VAL A 429 -7.45 -9.15 7.17
C VAL A 429 -6.68 -10.40 6.73
N THR A 430 -6.94 -11.56 7.37
CA THR A 430 -6.28 -12.82 7.01
C THR A 430 -6.53 -13.20 5.54
N ALA A 431 -7.76 -13.02 5.05
CA ALA A 431 -8.11 -13.34 3.66
C ALA A 431 -7.24 -12.57 2.65
N VAL A 432 -7.17 -11.24 2.78
CA VAL A 432 -6.38 -10.42 1.83
C VAL A 432 -4.88 -10.62 2.01
N VAL A 433 -4.39 -10.84 3.24
CA VAL A 433 -2.95 -11.11 3.45
C VAL A 433 -2.55 -12.44 2.82
N ARG A 434 -3.38 -13.48 2.93
CA ARG A 434 -3.11 -14.78 2.28
C ARG A 434 -3.11 -14.72 0.76
N MET A 435 -3.82 -13.77 0.15
CA MET A 435 -3.74 -13.53 -1.30
C MET A 435 -2.34 -13.04 -1.72
N LEU A 436 -1.56 -12.46 -0.80
CA LEU A 436 -0.24 -11.91 -1.07
C LEU A 436 0.88 -12.94 -0.86
N CYS A 437 0.66 -13.94 -0.01
CA CYS A 437 1.56 -15.08 0.22
C CYS A 437 1.62 -16.02 -0.99
#